data_AF-A0AAW7XED3-F1
#
_entry.id   AF-A0AAW7XED3-F1
#
_cell.length_a   1.000
_cell.length_b   1.000
_cell.length_c   1.000
_cell.angle_alpha   90.00
_cell.angle_beta   90.00
_cell.angle_gamma   90.00
#
_symmetry.space_group_name_H-M   'P 1'
#
loop_
_entity.id
_entity.type
_entity.pdbx_description
1 polymer ?
#
loop_
_entity_poly.entity_id
_entity_poly.type
_entity_poly.pdbx_seq_one_letter_code
_entity_poly.pdbx_strand_id
1 'polypeptide(L)'
;ADLLAEDCGGVDSEEYAEMMELVEMELRELLDTYEFPGDDTPIIAGSALMALNGEDENELGTTAVKKLVEALDSYIPEPERAI
;
A
#
# COMPACT_ATOMS: atom_id res chain seq x y z
N ALA A 1 0.74 7.09 4.12
CA ALA A 1 1.44 6.46 5.25
C ALA A 1 2.22 7.51 6.03
N ASP A 2 3.21 8.19 5.43
CA ASP A 2 4.02 9.22 6.12
C ASP A 2 3.21 10.41 6.67
N LEU A 3 2.42 11.10 5.83
CA LEU A 3 1.51 12.17 6.29
C LEU A 3 0.49 11.68 7.33
N LEU A 4 -0.01 10.45 7.18
CA LEU A 4 -0.95 9.85 8.12
C LEU A 4 -0.26 9.63 9.48
N ALA A 5 1.00 9.17 9.47
CA ALA A 5 1.79 8.98 10.66
C ALA A 5 2.07 10.31 11.38
N GLU A 6 2.35 11.40 10.65
CA GLU A 6 2.49 12.74 11.26
C GLU A 6 1.23 13.16 12.01
N ASP A 7 0.05 12.94 11.42
CA ASP A 7 -1.24 13.28 12.01
C ASP A 7 -1.62 12.38 13.20
N CYS A 8 -1.18 11.12 13.20
CA CYS A 8 -1.48 10.12 14.25
C CYS A 8 -0.43 10.07 15.39
N GLY A 9 0.53 10.98 15.43
CA GLY A 9 1.57 10.99 16.47
C GLY A 9 2.73 10.00 16.25
N GLY A 10 2.90 9.48 15.03
CA GLY A 10 4.01 8.65 14.58
C GLY A 10 3.58 7.25 14.11
N VAL A 11 4.46 6.56 13.38
CA VAL A 11 4.20 5.21 12.84
C VAL A 11 4.04 4.13 13.92
N ASP A 12 4.58 4.38 15.11
CA ASP A 12 4.54 3.46 16.25
C ASP A 12 3.31 3.69 17.14
N SER A 13 2.44 4.64 16.79
CA SER A 13 1.26 4.95 17.59
C SER A 13 0.13 3.95 17.34
N GLU A 14 -0.67 3.71 18.38
CA GLU A 14 -1.88 2.88 18.28
C GLU A 14 -2.90 3.50 17.33
N GLU A 15 -3.02 4.84 17.34
CA GLU A 15 -3.91 5.60 16.44
C GLU A 15 -3.54 5.39 14.97
N TYR A 16 -2.24 5.34 14.64
CA TYR A 16 -1.79 5.05 13.28
C TYR A 16 -2.19 3.63 12.84
N ALA A 17 -2.00 2.64 13.72
CA ALA A 17 -2.36 1.26 13.44
C ALA A 17 -3.86 1.08 13.19
N GLU A 18 -4.71 1.66 14.06
CA GLU A 18 -6.17 1.64 13.90
C GLU A 18 -6.61 2.31 12.59
N MET A 19 -6.01 3.44 12.26
CA MET A 19 -6.34 4.18 11.04
C MET A 19 -5.91 3.43 9.77
N MET A 20 -4.77 2.75 9.81
CA MET A 20 -4.32 1.89 8.71
C MET A 20 -5.27 0.71 8.48
N GLU A 21 -5.72 0.04 9.55
CA GLU A 21 -6.70 -1.05 9.44
C GLU A 21 -8.04 -0.55 8.87
N LEU A 22 -8.51 0.61 9.33
CA LEU A 22 -9.76 1.22 8.83
C LEU A 22 -9.67 1.55 7.35
N VAL A 23 -8.60 2.21 6.91
CA VAL A 23 -8.38 2.54 5.50
C VAL A 23 -8.28 1.27 4.64
N GLU A 24 -7.61 0.23 5.14
CA GLU A 24 -7.50 -1.04 4.42
C GLU A 24 -8.87 -1.69 4.23
N MET A 25 -9.70 -1.74 5.28
CA MET A 25 -11.07 -2.26 5.19
C MET A 25 -11.91 -1.48 4.17
N GLU A 26 -11.89 -0.14 4.22
CA GLU A 26 -12.64 0.70 3.28
C GLU A 26 -12.21 0.47 1.82
N LEU A 27 -10.90 0.30 1.58
CA LEU A 27 -10.38 0.01 0.24
C LEU A 27 -10.84 -1.36 -0.27
N ARG A 28 -10.84 -2.39 0.59
CA ARG A 28 -11.29 -3.74 0.23
C ARG A 28 -12.78 -3.75 -0.10
N GLU A 29 -13.60 -3.13 0.75
CA GLU A 29 -15.03 -2.98 0.49
C GLU A 29 -15.32 -2.23 -0.82
N LEU A 30 -14.52 -1.19 -1.12
CA LEU A 30 -14.63 -0.46 -2.37
C LEU A 30 -14.29 -1.33 -3.59
N LEU A 31 -13.22 -2.13 -3.51
CA LEU A 31 -12.83 -3.06 -4.58
C LEU A 31 -13.93 -4.10 -4.83
N ASP A 32 -14.46 -4.71 -3.76
CA ASP A 32 -15.54 -5.70 -3.85
C ASP A 32 -16.82 -5.08 -4.44
N THR A 33 -17.13 -3.83 -4.09
CA THR A 33 -18.28 -3.08 -4.64
C THR A 33 -18.21 -2.97 -6.17
N TYR A 34 -17.01 -2.90 -6.74
CA TYR A 34 -16.77 -2.83 -8.18
C TYR A 34 -16.39 -4.16 -8.81
N GLU A 35 -16.66 -5.28 -8.12
CA GLU A 35 -16.38 -6.65 -8.60
C GLU A 35 -14.88 -6.94 -8.83
N PHE A 36 -13.99 -6.18 -8.18
CA PHE A 36 -12.57 -6.52 -8.06
C PHE A 36 -12.32 -7.42 -6.84
N PRO A 37 -11.25 -8.23 -6.84
CA PRO A 37 -10.96 -9.13 -5.72
C PRO A 37 -10.40 -8.35 -4.52
N GLY A 38 -11.26 -7.75 -3.69
CA GLY A 38 -10.87 -6.91 -2.55
C GLY A 38 -10.00 -7.64 -1.54
N ASP A 39 -10.37 -8.87 -1.17
CA ASP A 39 -9.62 -9.70 -0.21
C ASP A 39 -8.22 -10.10 -0.72
N ASP A 40 -8.08 -10.42 -2.02
CA ASP A 40 -6.82 -10.92 -2.59
C ASP A 40 -5.93 -9.81 -3.14
N THR A 41 -6.43 -8.58 -3.30
CA THR A 41 -5.65 -7.47 -3.86
C THR A 41 -4.54 -7.05 -2.89
N PRO A 42 -3.26 -7.03 -3.32
CA PRO A 42 -2.16 -6.56 -2.47
C PRO A 42 -2.28 -5.06 -2.16
N ILE A 43 -2.29 -4.71 -0.88
CA ILE A 43 -2.28 -3.31 -0.40
C ILE A 43 -0.94 -3.08 0.32
N ILE A 44 -0.11 -2.18 -0.22
CA ILE A 44 1.21 -1.87 0.31
C ILE A 44 1.20 -0.43 0.84
N ALA A 45 1.39 -0.27 2.15
CA ALA A 45 1.53 1.04 2.77
C ALA A 45 2.94 1.61 2.55
N GLY A 46 3.01 2.88 2.15
CA GLY A 46 4.28 3.57 1.93
C GLY A 46 4.14 5.07 1.66
N SER A 47 5.27 5.71 1.37
CA SER A 47 5.42 7.11 0.99
C SER A 47 6.24 7.21 -0.30
N ALA A 48 5.55 7.52 -1.39
CA ALA A 48 6.20 7.74 -2.68
C ALA A 48 7.18 8.93 -2.64
N LEU A 49 6.91 9.93 -1.79
CA LEU A 49 7.79 11.09 -1.61
C LEU A 49 9.10 10.70 -0.93
N MET A 50 9.04 9.94 0.18
CA MET A 50 10.24 9.42 0.85
C MET A 50 11.07 8.57 -0.11
N ALA A 51 10.42 7.65 -0.84
CA ALA A 51 11.09 6.81 -1.83
C ALA A 51 11.78 7.65 -2.93
N LEU A 52 11.12 8.70 -3.43
CA LEU A 52 11.68 9.62 -4.43
C LEU A 52 12.89 10.39 -3.89
N ASN A 53 12.88 10.76 -2.61
CA ASN A 53 13.99 11.42 -1.92
C ASN A 53 15.11 10.45 -1.52
N GLY A 54 14.94 9.14 -1.74
CA GLY A 54 15.91 8.11 -1.34
C GLY A 54 15.89 7.77 0.16
N GLU A 55 14.82 8.16 0.85
CA GLU A 55 14.58 7.88 2.27
C GLU A 55 13.88 6.52 2.44
N ASP A 56 14.01 5.92 3.62
CA ASP A 56 13.43 4.59 3.91
C ASP A 56 13.14 4.38 5.40
N GLU A 57 12.83 5.45 6.13
CA GLU A 57 12.47 5.33 7.55
C GLU A 57 11.23 4.45 7.69
N ASN A 58 11.28 3.53 8.65
CA ASN A 58 10.21 2.57 8.95
C ASN A 58 9.78 1.74 7.72
N GLU A 59 10.68 1.53 6.76
CA GLU A 59 10.44 0.82 5.50
C GLU A 59 9.36 1.45 4.59
N LEU A 60 8.92 2.68 4.87
CA LEU A 60 7.86 3.35 4.12
C LEU A 60 8.32 3.93 2.78
N GLY A 61 9.63 4.08 2.57
CA GLY A 61 10.19 4.71 1.39
C GLY A 61 10.58 3.70 0.32
N THR A 62 11.87 3.58 0.02
CA THR A 62 12.36 2.70 -1.06
C THR A 62 11.99 1.23 -0.87
N THR A 63 11.85 0.75 0.37
CA THR A 63 11.45 -0.63 0.66
C THR A 63 9.99 -0.87 0.33
N ALA A 64 9.08 0.05 0.66
CA ALA A 64 7.67 -0.05 0.25
C ALA A 64 7.51 -0.07 -1.28
N VAL A 65 8.28 0.74 -2.02
CA VAL A 65 8.24 0.73 -3.49
C VAL A 65 8.77 -0.59 -4.05
N LYS A 66 9.81 -1.19 -3.47
CA LYS A 66 10.28 -2.52 -3.87
C LYS A 66 9.19 -3.58 -3.66
N LYS A 67 8.54 -3.60 -2.48
CA LYS A 67 7.42 -4.49 -2.19
C LYS A 67 6.27 -4.30 -3.19
N LEU A 68 5.97 -3.05 -3.57
CA LEU A 68 4.98 -2.74 -4.60
C LEU A 68 5.36 -3.34 -5.95
N VAL A 69 6.61 -3.16 -6.41
CA VAL A 69 7.08 -3.72 -7.69
C VAL A 69 7.03 -5.25 -7.68
N GLU A 70 7.45 -5.89 -6.59
CA GLU A 70 7.35 -7.35 -6.43
C GLU A 70 5.89 -7.84 -6.46
N ALA A 71 4.97 -7.09 -5.86
CA ALA A 71 3.54 -7.39 -5.92
C ALA A 71 2.99 -7.24 -7.34
N LEU A 72 3.42 -6.23 -8.10
CA LEU A 72 3.03 -6.08 -9.51
C LEU A 72 3.47 -7.29 -10.34
N ASP A 73 4.73 -7.71 -10.21
CA ASP A 73 5.30 -8.84 -10.97
C ASP A 73 4.65 -10.19 -10.62
N SER A 74 4.19 -10.36 -9.37
CA SER A 74 3.61 -11.61 -8.88
C SER A 74 2.08 -11.70 -9.00
N TYR A 75 1.38 -10.56 -8.90
CA TYR A 75 -0.08 -10.52 -8.87
C TYR A 75 -0.71 -10.29 -10.25
N ILE A 76 -0.07 -9.48 -11.10
CA ILE A 76 -0.60 -9.14 -12.42
C ILE A 76 -0.06 -10.13 -13.46
N PRO A 77 -0.90 -11.01 -14.04
CA PRO A 77 -0.44 -11.96 -15.05
C PRO A 77 -0.02 -11.25 -16.34
N GLU A 78 0.92 -11.85 -17.07
CA GLU A 78 1.25 -11.37 -18.41
C GLU A 78 0.02 -11.43 -19.33
N PRO A 79 -0.34 -10.33 -19.99
CA PRO A 79 -1.51 -10.30 -20.85
C PRO A 79 -1.30 -11.15 -22.10
N GLU A 80 -2.35 -11.84 -22.53
CA GLU A 80 -2.34 -12.53 -23.82
C GLU A 80 -2.17 -11.52 -24.95
N ARG A 81 -1.14 -11.73 -25.78
CA ARG A 81 -0.89 -10.91 -26.97
C ARG A 81 -1.67 -11.49 -28.15
N ALA A 82 -2.43 -10.66 -28.86
CA ALA A 82 -3.08 -11.07 -30.10
C ALA A 82 -2.03 -11.50 -31.15
N ILE A 83 -2.23 -12.67 -31.76
CA ILE A 83 -1.43 -13.21 -32.87
C ILE A 83 -2.00 -12.72 -34.20
#